data_AF-G3XCV8-F1
#
_entry.id   AF-G3XCV8-F1
#
_cell.length_a   1.000
_cell.length_b   1.000
_cell.length_c   1.000
_cell.angle_alpha   90.00
_cell.angle_beta   90.00
_cell.angle_gamma   90.00
#
_symmetry.space_group_name_H-M   'P 1'
#
loop_
_entity.id
_entity.type
_entity.pdbx_description
1 polymer ?
#
loop_
_entity_poly.entity_id
_entity_poly.type
_entity_poly.pdbx_seq_one_letter_code
_entity_poly.pdbx_strand_id
1 'polypeptide(L)'
;MSIHTRPWRLPLAALLLGLSGAALAHNPICECEEVQAGEIRCKGGFSDGSGAPGVTLDVIGYDEQILVPGKLGADSTLTFKRPDGEFYVLFDAGPGHVVEIDHADIAAP
;
A
#
# COMPACT_ATOMS: atom_id res chain seq x y z
N MET A 1 48.22 -10.39 15.83
CA MET A 1 46.88 -10.08 16.38
C MET A 1 46.22 -11.40 16.76
N SER A 2 46.07 -11.72 18.05
CA SER A 2 45.50 -13.00 18.53
C SER A 2 44.00 -12.84 18.78
N ILE A 3 43.17 -13.57 18.03
CA ILE A 3 41.72 -13.56 18.20
C ILE A 3 41.39 -14.54 19.34
N HIS A 4 41.21 -14.03 20.56
CA HIS A 4 40.74 -14.83 21.68
C HIS A 4 39.24 -15.13 21.53
N THR A 5 38.89 -16.33 21.06
CA THR A 5 37.51 -16.83 21.03
C THR A 5 37.09 -17.24 22.45
N ARG A 6 36.44 -16.33 23.19
CA ARG A 6 35.88 -16.65 24.51
C ARG A 6 34.72 -17.66 24.35
N PRO A 7 34.67 -18.77 25.11
CA PRO A 7 33.73 -19.87 24.87
C PRO A 7 32.25 -19.49 25.03
N TRP A 8 31.95 -18.40 25.74
CA TRP A 8 30.57 -17.91 25.92
C TRP A 8 30.02 -17.17 24.69
N ARG A 9 30.83 -16.83 23.69
CA ARG A 9 30.33 -16.06 22.53
C ARG A 9 29.33 -16.85 21.67
N LEU A 10 29.55 -18.16 21.53
CA LEU A 10 28.71 -19.04 20.70
C LEU A 10 27.28 -19.23 21.26
N PRO A 11 27.06 -19.62 22.53
CA PRO A 11 25.70 -19.78 23.05
C PRO A 11 24.93 -18.46 23.15
N LEU A 12 25.61 -17.33 23.44
CA LEU A 12 24.96 -16.02 23.47
C LEU A 12 24.52 -15.58 22.06
N ALA A 13 25.36 -15.78 21.05
CA ALA A 13 24.98 -15.49 19.66
C ALA A 13 23.80 -16.37 19.21
N ALA A 14 23.81 -17.66 19.54
CA ALA A 14 22.70 -18.56 19.23
C ALA A 14 21.39 -18.14 19.92
N LEU A 15 21.45 -17.69 21.18
CA LEU A 15 20.30 -17.17 21.91
C LEU A 15 19.74 -15.89 21.27
N LEU A 16 20.61 -14.93 20.91
CA LEU A 16 20.20 -13.68 20.25
C LEU A 16 19.57 -13.94 18.87
N LEU A 17 20.12 -14.89 18.11
CA LEU A 17 19.53 -15.31 16.84
C LEU A 17 18.17 -15.97 17.06
N GLY A 18 18.02 -16.81 18.09
CA GLY A 18 16.74 -17.42 18.45
C GLY A 18 15.66 -16.43 18.92
N LEU A 19 16.07 -15.26 19.44
CA LEU A 19 15.18 -14.15 19.80
C LEU A 19 14.83 -13.25 18.61
N SER A 20 15.47 -13.41 17.46
CA SER A 20 15.19 -12.62 16.25
C SER A 20 13.88 -13.12 15.63
N GLY A 21 12.76 -12.53 16.03
CA GLY A 21 11.47 -12.80 15.39
C GLY A 21 11.46 -12.42 13.91
N ALA A 22 10.56 -13.01 13.14
CA ALA A 22 10.32 -12.60 11.76
C ALA A 22 9.63 -11.22 11.74
N ALA A 23 10.26 -10.24 11.09
CA ALA A 23 9.59 -8.97 10.76
C ALA A 23 8.85 -9.15 9.43
N LEU A 24 7.53 -9.10 9.47
CA LEU A 24 6.70 -9.11 8.27
C LEU A 24 6.48 -7.66 7.83
N ALA A 25 7.08 -7.29 6.72
CA ALA A 25 6.82 -6.02 6.04
C ALA A 25 6.06 -6.32 4.75
N HIS A 26 4.86 -5.78 4.63
CA HIS A 26 4.03 -5.90 3.44
C HIS A 26 3.91 -4.51 2.79
N ASN A 27 4.15 -4.44 1.48
CA ASN A 27 4.10 -3.18 0.76
C ASN A 27 2.69 -2.98 0.19
N PRO A 28 2.08 -1.79 0.34
CA PRO A 28 0.79 -1.51 -0.28
C PRO A 28 0.91 -1.53 -1.80
N ILE A 29 -0.15 -2.00 -2.46
CA ILE A 29 -0.31 -2.02 -3.90
C ILE A 29 -1.72 -1.52 -4.19
N CYS A 30 -1.87 -0.73 -5.24
CA CYS A 30 -3.17 -0.31 -5.74
C CYS A 30 -3.14 -0.35 -7.27
N GLU A 31 -4.23 -0.80 -7.87
CA GLU A 31 -4.44 -0.79 -9.32
C GLU A 31 -5.78 -0.14 -9.60
N CYS A 32 -5.83 0.75 -10.60
CA CYS A 32 -7.04 1.42 -11.04
C CYS A 32 -7.23 1.22 -12.54
N GLU A 33 -8.48 0.94 -12.93
CA GLU A 33 -8.88 0.76 -14.32
C GLU A 33 -10.18 1.53 -14.58
N GLU A 34 -10.32 2.05 -15.78
CA GLU A 34 -11.61 2.53 -16.26
C GLU A 34 -12.57 1.34 -16.47
N VAL A 35 -13.78 1.49 -15.96
CA VAL A 35 -14.87 0.55 -16.16
C VAL A 35 -16.02 1.26 -16.89
N GLN A 36 -17.12 0.55 -17.11
CA GLN A 36 -18.25 1.08 -17.90
C GLN A 36 -18.82 2.38 -17.30
N ALA A 37 -19.45 3.19 -18.17
CA ALA A 37 -20.17 4.40 -17.78
C ALA A 37 -19.31 5.51 -17.11
N GLY A 38 -18.04 5.64 -17.52
CA GLY A 38 -17.15 6.71 -17.06
C GLY A 38 -16.77 6.57 -15.58
N GLU A 39 -16.75 5.33 -15.09
CA GLU A 39 -16.32 5.01 -13.73
C GLU A 39 -14.90 4.49 -13.74
N ILE A 40 -14.21 4.68 -12.62
CA ILE A 40 -12.92 4.09 -12.33
C ILE A 40 -13.13 3.14 -11.16
N ARG A 41 -12.61 1.93 -11.28
CA ARG A 41 -12.54 0.96 -10.19
C ARG A 41 -11.09 0.83 -9.77
N CYS A 42 -10.83 1.06 -8.50
CA CYS A 42 -9.55 0.82 -7.87
C CYS A 42 -9.62 -0.36 -6.93
N LYS A 43 -8.56 -1.17 -6.88
CA LYS A 43 -8.40 -2.27 -5.93
C LYS A 43 -7.09 -2.09 -5.19
N GLY A 44 -7.19 -1.98 -3.87
CA GLY A 44 -6.03 -1.94 -2.98
C GLY A 44 -5.73 -3.30 -2.36
N GLY A 45 -4.49 -3.49 -1.94
CA GLY A 45 -4.03 -4.69 -1.25
C GLY A 45 -2.58 -4.54 -0.81
N PHE A 46 -1.98 -5.66 -0.43
CA PHE A 46 -0.57 -5.70 0.00
C PHE A 46 0.21 -6.80 -0.73
N SER A 47 1.53 -6.67 -0.76
CA SER A 47 2.44 -7.54 -1.52
C SER A 47 2.49 -9.00 -1.05
N ASP A 48 1.86 -9.35 0.08
CA ASP A 48 1.65 -10.73 0.52
C ASP A 48 0.35 -11.36 0.04
N GLY A 49 -0.43 -10.62 -0.75
CA GLY A 49 -1.73 -11.06 -1.25
C GLY A 49 -2.89 -10.80 -0.29
N SER A 50 -2.65 -10.16 0.86
CA SER A 50 -3.74 -9.71 1.73
C SER A 50 -4.49 -8.52 1.09
N GLY A 51 -5.81 -8.46 1.35
CA GLY A 51 -6.65 -7.34 0.94
C GLY A 51 -6.54 -6.15 1.88
N ALA A 52 -7.17 -5.04 1.52
CA ALA A 52 -7.15 -3.77 2.27
C ALA A 52 -8.55 -3.21 2.58
N PRO A 53 -9.54 -4.01 3.06
CA PRO A 53 -10.87 -3.50 3.35
C PRO A 53 -10.85 -2.40 4.43
N GLY A 54 -11.57 -1.31 4.20
CA GLY A 54 -11.68 -0.16 5.11
C GLY A 54 -10.49 0.81 5.10
N VAL A 55 -9.42 0.49 4.37
CA VAL A 55 -8.28 1.39 4.15
C VAL A 55 -8.73 2.57 3.28
N THR A 56 -8.17 3.74 3.55
CA THR A 56 -8.54 4.98 2.86
C THR A 56 -8.07 4.93 1.40
N LEU A 57 -8.96 5.33 0.50
CA LEU A 57 -8.67 5.55 -0.91
C LEU A 57 -9.37 6.83 -1.33
N ASP A 58 -8.63 7.92 -1.40
CA ASP A 58 -9.14 9.24 -1.73
C ASP A 58 -8.75 9.61 -3.17
N VAL A 59 -9.62 10.37 -3.84
CA VAL A 59 -9.33 10.94 -5.16
C VAL A 59 -9.10 12.43 -4.98
N ILE A 60 -7.91 12.90 -5.35
CA ILE A 60 -7.40 14.21 -4.98
C ILE A 60 -7.02 14.98 -6.25
N GLY A 61 -7.46 16.23 -6.36
CA GLY A 61 -7.07 17.13 -7.45
C GLY A 61 -5.63 17.61 -7.27
N TYR A 62 -5.00 18.10 -8.34
CA TYR A 62 -3.64 18.68 -8.25
C TYR A 62 -3.55 19.95 -7.41
N ASP A 63 -4.69 20.53 -7.04
CA ASP A 63 -4.81 21.61 -6.08
C ASP A 63 -4.97 21.12 -4.63
N GLU A 64 -4.71 19.84 -4.37
CA GLU A 64 -4.77 19.17 -3.07
C GLU A 64 -6.20 19.07 -2.47
N GLN A 65 -7.23 19.37 -3.27
CA GLN A 65 -8.62 19.19 -2.83
C GLN A 65 -9.04 17.71 -2.95
N ILE A 66 -9.64 17.17 -1.89
CA ILE A 66 -10.28 15.85 -1.93
C ILE A 66 -11.56 15.96 -2.77
N LEU A 67 -11.53 15.39 -3.97
CA LEU A 67 -12.65 15.35 -4.92
C LEU A 67 -13.63 14.23 -4.57
N VAL A 68 -13.11 13.08 -4.15
CA VAL A 68 -13.90 11.93 -3.68
C VAL A 68 -13.25 11.34 -2.44
N PRO A 69 -13.79 11.56 -1.24
CA PRO A 69 -13.33 10.86 -0.04
C PRO A 69 -13.81 9.40 -0.07
N GLY A 70 -12.95 8.45 0.28
CA GLY A 70 -13.27 7.04 0.11
C GLY A 70 -12.59 6.07 1.07
N LYS A 71 -13.21 4.89 1.18
CA LYS A 71 -12.65 3.71 1.83
C LYS A 71 -12.91 2.50 0.96
N LEU A 72 -11.94 1.60 0.88
CA LEU A 72 -12.09 0.34 0.18
C LEU A 72 -13.19 -0.52 0.82
N GLY A 73 -14.02 -1.13 -0.02
CA GLY A 73 -15.09 -2.04 0.39
C GLY A 73 -14.57 -3.37 0.94
N ALA A 74 -15.50 -4.28 1.25
CA ALA A 74 -15.17 -5.59 1.81
C ALA A 74 -14.32 -6.47 0.86
N ASP A 75 -14.40 -6.23 -0.45
CA ASP A 75 -13.59 -6.88 -1.48
C ASP A 75 -12.30 -6.11 -1.83
N SER A 76 -11.98 -5.10 -1.02
CA SER A 76 -10.84 -4.18 -1.21
C SER A 76 -10.93 -3.30 -2.45
N THR A 77 -12.14 -3.04 -2.96
CA THR A 77 -12.36 -2.16 -4.11
C THR A 77 -13.10 -0.87 -3.75
N LEU A 78 -12.87 0.19 -4.53
CA LEU A 78 -13.73 1.38 -4.57
C LEU A 78 -13.98 1.74 -6.03
N THR A 79 -15.24 1.97 -6.38
CA THR A 79 -15.63 2.48 -7.70
C THR A 79 -16.18 3.89 -7.56
N PHE A 80 -15.72 4.82 -8.39
CA PHE A 80 -16.16 6.21 -8.38
C PHE A 80 -16.29 6.77 -9.80
N LYS A 81 -17.06 7.85 -9.97
CA LYS A 81 -17.14 8.56 -11.25
C LYS A 81 -15.84 9.32 -11.49
N ARG A 82 -15.27 9.21 -12.70
CA ARG A 82 -14.07 9.96 -13.09
C ARG A 82 -14.32 11.47 -12.87
N PRO A 83 -13.55 12.15 -12.01
CA PRO A 83 -13.66 13.59 -11.85
C PRO A 83 -13.28 14.34 -13.14
N ASP A 84 -13.80 15.55 -13.27
CA ASP A 84 -13.32 16.48 -14.30
C ASP A 84 -11.91 16.98 -13.94
N GLY A 85 -11.05 17.12 -14.95
CA GLY A 85 -9.69 17.65 -14.78
C GLY A 85 -8.66 16.60 -14.37
N GLU A 86 -7.51 17.09 -13.90
CA GLU A 86 -6.36 16.29 -13.48
C GLU A 86 -6.48 15.94 -11.99
N PHE A 87 -6.21 14.68 -11.67
CA PHE A 87 -6.32 14.13 -10.32
C PHE A 87 -5.35 12.97 -10.12
N TYR A 88 -5.21 12.51 -8.89
CA TYR A 88 -4.58 11.24 -8.57
C TYR A 88 -5.40 10.49 -7.52
N VAL A 89 -5.25 9.17 -7.50
CA VAL A 89 -5.83 8.30 -6.48
C VAL A 89 -4.78 8.04 -5.41
N LEU A 90 -5.08 8.35 -4.16
CA LEU A 90 -4.23 8.09 -3.01
C LEU A 90 -4.78 6.90 -2.20
N PHE A 91 -4.11 5.77 -2.29
CA PHE A 91 -4.31 4.63 -1.38
C PHE A 91 -3.40 4.80 -0.16
N ASP A 92 -3.97 5.14 0.99
CA ASP A 92 -3.23 5.44 2.23
C ASP A 92 -3.36 4.32 3.26
N ALA A 93 -2.31 3.49 3.37
CA ALA A 93 -2.18 2.44 4.37
C ALA A 93 -1.34 2.86 5.61
N GLY A 94 -1.05 4.15 5.77
CA GLY A 94 -0.33 4.74 6.90
C GLY A 94 0.98 5.44 6.50
N PRO A 95 1.68 6.07 7.48
CA PRO A 95 2.88 6.86 7.20
C PRO A 95 3.94 6.09 6.39
N GLY A 96 4.31 6.65 5.23
CA GLY A 96 5.29 6.05 4.32
C GLY A 96 4.79 4.82 3.53
N HIS A 97 3.53 4.42 3.69
CA HIS A 97 2.89 3.31 3.00
C HIS A 97 1.68 3.82 2.21
N VAL A 98 1.98 4.65 1.21
CA VAL A 98 0.99 5.21 0.29
C VAL A 98 1.29 4.75 -1.13
N VAL A 99 0.24 4.61 -1.93
CA VAL A 99 0.34 4.43 -3.38
C VAL A 99 -0.45 5.54 -4.03
N GLU A 100 0.22 6.30 -4.89
CA GLU A 100 -0.38 7.33 -5.71
C GLU A 100 -0.49 6.82 -7.15
N ILE A 101 -1.67 6.96 -7.74
CA ILE A 101 -1.93 6.62 -9.14
C ILE A 101 -2.41 7.87 -9.84
N ASP A 102 -1.58 8.41 -10.72
CA ASP A 102 -1.90 9.55 -11.56
C ASP A 102 -3.06 9.21 -12.50
N HIS A 103 -3.95 10.16 -12.77
CA HIS A 103 -5.07 9.96 -13.71
C HIS A 103 -4.63 9.54 -15.12
N ALA A 104 -3.38 9.82 -15.51
CA ALA A 104 -2.77 9.42 -16.78
C ALA A 104 -2.28 7.96 -16.78
N ASP A 105 -2.02 7.38 -15.60
CA ASP A 105 -1.58 5.99 -15.42
C ASP A 105 -2.73 5.01 -15.18
N ILE A 106 -3.97 5.52 -15.05
CA ILE A 106 -5.17 4.68 -14.95
C ILE A 106 -5.39 3.95 -16.27
N ALA A 107 -5.45 2.62 -16.22
CA ALA A 107 -5.60 1.79 -17.40
C ALA A 107 -6.93 2.10 -18.12
N ALA A 108 -6.83 2.35 -19.42
CA ALA A 108 -7.99 2.45 -20.30
C ALA A 108 -8.66 1.06 -20.48
N PRO A 109 -9.95 1.00 -20.85
CA PRO A 109 -10.67 -0.25 -21.08
C PRO A 109 -10.11 -1.11 -22.22
#